data_AF-A0A538AKB9-F1
#
_entry.id   AF-A0A538AKB9-F1
#
_cell.length_a   1.000
_cell.length_b   1.000
_cell.length_c   1.000
_cell.angle_alpha   90.00
_cell.angle_beta   90.00
_cell.angle_gamma   90.00
#
_symmetry.space_group_name_H-M   'P 1'
#
loop_
_entity.id
_entity.type
_entity.pdbx_description
1 polymer ?
#
loop_
_entity_poly.entity_id
_entity_poly.type
_entity_poly.pdbx_seq_one_letter_code
_entity_poly.pdbx_strand_id
1 'polypeptide(L)'
;MLTPSPPSPPLAKRPDLILLDFGLPGGDGVVVMERLQTFPALAHIPVVVVSAREPSATEARASAAGARAYVEKPIDNEKLLATVRTALGEAESDTGRFD
;
A
#
# COMPACT_ATOMS: atom_id res chain seq x y z
N MET A 1 5.50 13.35 -36.52
CA MET A 1 6.48 13.32 -35.42
C MET A 1 5.72 13.55 -34.12
N LEU A 2 5.59 12.52 -33.25
CA LEU A 2 5.05 12.72 -31.91
C LEU A 2 6.13 13.41 -31.07
N THR A 3 5.83 14.57 -30.53
CA THR A 3 6.69 15.20 -29.52
C THR A 3 6.77 14.28 -28.30
N PRO A 4 7.95 14.01 -27.74
CA PRO A 4 8.03 13.29 -26.48
C PRO A 4 7.21 14.07 -25.44
N SER A 5 6.33 13.36 -24.73
CA SER A 5 5.57 13.92 -23.61
C SER A 5 6.56 14.50 -22.59
N PRO A 6 6.33 15.68 -22.02
CA PRO A 6 7.23 16.24 -21.02
C PRO A 6 7.37 15.27 -19.85
N PRO A 7 8.55 15.20 -19.20
CA PRO A 7 8.70 14.41 -17.98
C PRO A 7 7.67 14.91 -16.96
N SER A 8 6.86 13.99 -16.43
CA SER A 8 5.93 14.31 -15.34
C SER A 8 6.71 15.00 -14.22
N PRO A 9 6.21 16.11 -13.65
CA PRO A 9 6.90 16.78 -12.55
C PRO A 9 7.15 15.76 -11.44
N PRO A 10 8.31 15.78 -10.77
CA PRO A 10 8.52 14.95 -9.61
C PRO A 10 7.37 15.23 -8.63
N LEU A 11 6.66 14.18 -8.21
CA LEU A 11 5.76 14.27 -7.06
C LEU A 11 6.52 15.04 -5.98
N ALA A 12 5.96 16.20 -5.56
CA ALA A 12 6.67 17.15 -4.70
C ALA A 12 7.19 16.50 -3.40
N LYS A 13 6.63 15.34 -3.03
CA LYS A 13 7.21 14.35 -2.11
C LYS A 13 6.85 12.95 -2.60
N ARG A 14 7.80 12.02 -2.62
CA ARG A 14 7.52 10.59 -2.83
C ARG A 14 6.99 10.00 -1.52
N PRO A 15 5.90 9.22 -1.52
CA PRO A 15 5.41 8.59 -0.32
C PRO A 15 6.33 7.43 0.10
N ASP A 16 6.51 7.24 1.40
CA ASP A 16 7.24 6.08 1.95
C ASP A 16 6.35 4.82 2.01
N LEU A 17 5.03 5.00 2.00
CA LEU A 17 4.01 3.94 2.00
C LEU A 17 2.71 4.43 1.38
N ILE A 18 1.94 3.54 0.76
CA ILE A 18 0.62 3.81 0.21
C ILE A 18 -0.43 3.01 0.98
N LEU A 19 -1.45 3.69 1.51
CA LEU A 19 -2.69 3.06 1.95
C LEU A 19 -3.68 3.06 0.78
N LEU A 20 -4.07 1.86 0.32
CA LEU A 20 -4.96 1.71 -0.83
C LEU A 20 -6.31 1.13 -0.43
N ASP A 21 -7.38 1.92 -0.55
CA ASP A 21 -8.74 1.45 -0.34
C ASP A 21 -9.23 0.63 -1.53
N PHE A 22 -9.69 -0.61 -1.32
CA PHE A 22 -10.34 -1.42 -2.37
C PHE A 22 -11.85 -1.18 -2.45
N GLY A 23 -12.40 -0.41 -1.52
CA GLY A 23 -13.79 0.07 -1.51
C GLY A 23 -14.06 1.28 -2.41
N LEU A 24 -13.12 1.68 -3.28
CA LEU A 24 -13.26 2.87 -4.13
C LEU A 24 -14.54 2.83 -4.99
N PRO A 25 -15.35 3.90 -5.00
CA PRO A 25 -16.49 4.00 -5.92
C PRO A 25 -15.98 4.08 -7.36
N GLY A 26 -16.50 3.21 -8.23
CA GLY A 26 -16.17 3.21 -9.66
C GLY A 26 -14.98 2.36 -10.09
N GLY A 27 -14.43 1.47 -9.23
CA GLY A 27 -13.35 0.59 -9.67
C GLY A 27 -12.99 -0.58 -8.76
N ASP A 28 -12.15 -1.45 -9.30
CA ASP A 28 -11.50 -2.57 -8.61
C ASP A 28 -10.13 -2.10 -8.11
N GLY A 29 -9.94 -2.06 -6.78
CA GLY A 29 -8.67 -1.65 -6.17
C GLY A 29 -7.48 -2.52 -6.59
N VAL A 30 -7.73 -3.74 -7.07
CA VAL A 30 -6.70 -4.60 -7.68
C VAL A 30 -6.10 -3.93 -8.92
N VAL A 31 -6.92 -3.33 -9.78
CA VAL A 31 -6.45 -2.63 -10.98
C VAL A 31 -5.60 -1.41 -10.60
N VAL A 32 -5.92 -0.73 -9.51
CA VAL A 32 -5.09 0.36 -9.00
C VAL A 32 -3.74 -0.17 -8.54
N MET A 33 -3.72 -1.29 -7.82
CA MET A 33 -2.50 -1.95 -7.36
C MET A 33 -1.60 -2.36 -8.54
N GLU A 34 -2.16 -3.01 -9.55
CA GLU A 34 -1.45 -3.39 -10.78
C GLU A 34 -0.87 -2.17 -11.50
N ARG A 35 -1.65 -1.08 -11.61
CA ARG A 35 -1.18 0.17 -12.21
C ARG A 35 -0.03 0.79 -11.43
N LEU A 36 -0.08 0.80 -10.09
CA LEU A 36 1.01 1.33 -9.26
C LEU A 36 2.35 0.65 -9.58
N GLN A 37 2.34 -0.66 -9.85
CA GLN A 37 3.54 -1.42 -10.22
C GLN A 37 4.09 -1.03 -11.59
N THR A 38 3.26 -0.50 -12.50
CA THR A 38 3.71 -0.02 -13.81
C THR A 38 4.44 1.32 -13.76
N PHE A 39 4.36 2.05 -12.65
CA PHE A 39 5.07 3.32 -12.46
C PHE A 39 6.39 3.08 -11.71
N PRO A 40 7.57 3.17 -12.34
CA PRO A 40 8.85 2.87 -11.69
C PRO A 40 9.12 3.69 -10.42
N ALA A 41 8.60 4.93 -10.37
CA ALA A 41 8.72 5.81 -9.23
C ALA A 41 7.87 5.39 -8.01
N LEU A 42 6.90 4.49 -8.18
CA LEU A 42 5.98 4.01 -7.14
C LEU A 42 6.05 2.50 -6.92
N ALA A 43 6.56 1.73 -7.89
CA ALA A 43 6.61 0.27 -7.87
C ALA A 43 7.39 -0.33 -6.68
N HIS A 44 8.28 0.45 -6.07
CA HIS A 44 9.06 0.04 -4.90
C HIS A 44 8.45 0.49 -3.56
N ILE A 45 7.37 1.30 -3.59
CA ILE A 45 6.72 1.80 -2.39
C ILE A 45 5.79 0.71 -1.83
N PRO A 46 5.91 0.32 -0.55
CA PRO A 46 5.03 -0.67 0.05
C PRO A 46 3.59 -0.19 0.03
N VAL A 47 2.68 -1.09 -0.39
CA VAL A 47 1.24 -0.82 -0.38
C VAL A 47 0.56 -1.67 0.69
N VAL A 48 -0.18 -1.02 1.57
CA VAL A 48 -1.08 -1.68 2.52
C VAL A 48 -2.51 -1.49 2.00
N VAL A 49 -3.19 -2.60 1.73
CA VAL A 49 -4.57 -2.58 1.26
C VAL A 49 -5.51 -2.44 2.45
N VAL A 50 -6.54 -1.61 2.30
CA VAL A 50 -7.59 -1.43 3.29
C VAL A 50 -8.94 -1.72 2.63
N SER A 51 -9.78 -2.58 3.22
CA SER A 51 -11.03 -2.97 2.56
C SER A 51 -12.12 -3.43 3.54
N ALA A 52 -13.38 -3.19 3.17
CA ALA A 52 -14.57 -3.73 3.84
C ALA A 52 -15.20 -4.90 3.07
N ARG A 53 -14.59 -5.34 1.96
CA ARG A 53 -15.07 -6.45 1.13
C ARG A 53 -14.68 -7.79 1.75
N GLU A 54 -15.31 -8.88 1.27
CA GLU A 54 -15.08 -10.24 1.76
C GLU A 54 -13.57 -10.54 1.97
N PRO A 55 -13.12 -10.70 3.23
CA PRO A 55 -11.70 -10.61 3.57
C PRO A 55 -10.83 -11.66 2.88
N SER A 56 -11.25 -12.92 2.88
CA SER A 56 -10.43 -14.04 2.39
C SER A 56 -10.10 -13.94 0.89
N ALA A 57 -11.11 -13.66 0.06
CA ALA A 57 -10.92 -13.52 -1.37
C ALA A 57 -10.18 -12.22 -1.73
N THR A 58 -10.42 -11.14 -0.98
CA THR A 58 -9.81 -9.84 -1.23
C THR A 58 -8.34 -9.80 -0.80
N GLU A 59 -8.03 -10.37 0.36
CA GLU A 59 -6.67 -10.48 0.89
C GLU A 59 -5.79 -11.34 -0.01
N ALA A 60 -6.29 -12.49 -0.48
CA ALA A 60 -5.57 -13.34 -1.43
C ALA A 60 -5.23 -12.61 -2.73
N ARG A 61 -6.18 -11.84 -3.29
CA ARG A 61 -5.96 -11.03 -4.50
C ARG A 61 -4.97 -9.89 -4.25
N ALA A 62 -5.09 -9.20 -3.12
CA ALA A 62 -4.17 -8.13 -2.74
C ALA A 62 -2.73 -8.67 -2.59
N SER A 63 -2.57 -9.81 -1.91
CA SER A 63 -1.29 -10.49 -1.75
C SER A 63 -0.70 -10.91 -3.10
N ALA A 64 -1.50 -11.53 -3.97
CA ALA A 64 -1.06 -11.92 -5.32
C ALA A 64 -0.65 -10.70 -6.18
N ALA A 65 -1.30 -9.55 -5.98
CA ALA A 65 -0.96 -8.29 -6.61
C ALA A 65 0.22 -7.56 -5.93
N GLY A 66 0.92 -8.18 -4.97
CA GLY A 66 2.12 -7.64 -4.34
C GLY A 66 1.88 -6.70 -3.16
N ALA A 67 0.70 -6.74 -2.54
CA ALA A 67 0.44 -5.94 -1.33
C ALA A 67 1.35 -6.41 -0.19
N ARG A 68 1.89 -5.45 0.56
CA ARG A 68 2.74 -5.69 1.73
C ARG A 68 1.93 -6.22 2.91
N ALA A 69 0.70 -5.74 3.04
CA ALA A 69 -0.23 -6.09 4.11
C ALA A 69 -1.68 -5.77 3.71
N TYR A 70 -2.63 -6.33 4.47
CA TYR A 70 -4.06 -6.08 4.34
C TYR A 70 -4.65 -5.71 5.71
N VAL A 71 -5.53 -4.72 5.73
CA VAL A 71 -6.26 -4.28 6.91
C VAL A 71 -7.76 -4.24 6.59
N GLU A 72 -8.52 -5.06 7.31
CA GLU A 72 -9.98 -5.07 7.19
C GLU A 72 -10.60 -3.85 7.88
N LYS A 73 -11.67 -3.31 7.29
CA LYS A 73 -12.54 -2.30 7.90
C LYS A 73 -13.65 -2.98 8.74
N PRO A 74 -14.07 -2.41 9.88
CA PRO A 74 -13.67 -1.10 10.43
C PRO A 74 -12.23 -1.11 10.95
N ILE A 75 -11.52 -0.01 10.72
CA ILE A 75 -10.09 0.09 11.04
C ILE A 75 -9.94 0.25 12.55
N ASP A 76 -9.13 -0.62 13.14
CA ASP A 76 -8.50 -0.40 14.44
C ASP A 76 -7.22 0.42 14.22
N ASN A 77 -7.13 1.58 14.87
CA ASN A 77 -6.01 2.52 14.68
C ASN A 77 -4.68 1.96 15.19
N GLU A 78 -4.67 1.21 16.29
CA GLU A 78 -3.45 0.61 16.83
C GLU A 78 -2.94 -0.48 15.89
N LYS A 79 -3.85 -1.34 15.40
CA LYS A 79 -3.53 -2.36 14.40
C LYS A 79 -3.02 -1.75 13.10
N LEU A 80 -3.66 -0.68 12.60
CA LEU A 80 -3.21 0.01 11.39
C LEU A 80 -1.81 0.60 11.57
N LEU A 81 -1.56 1.29 12.70
CA LEU A 81 -0.25 1.87 12.99
C LEU A 81 0.84 0.80 13.10
N ALA A 82 0.58 -0.30 13.80
CA ALA A 82 1.52 -1.42 13.88
C ALA A 82 1.82 -1.99 12.47
N THR A 83 0.78 -2.18 11.66
CA THR A 83 0.91 -2.66 10.27
C THR A 83 1.76 -1.71 9.43
N VAL A 84 1.55 -0.39 9.54
CA VAL A 84 2.34 0.63 8.83
C VAL A 84 3.81 0.57 9.23
N ARG A 85 4.12 0.49 10.52
CA ARG A 85 5.51 0.39 11.03
C ARG A 85 6.20 -0.87 10.49
N THR A 86 5.55 -2.03 10.60
CA THR A 86 6.06 -3.30 10.05
C THR A 86 6.24 -3.24 8.53
N ALA A 87 5.31 -2.61 7.81
CA ALA A 87 5.37 -2.46 6.36
C ALA A 87 6.56 -1.58 5.92
N LEU A 88 6.86 -0.52 6.68
CA LEU A 88 8.04 0.34 6.51
C LEU A 88 9.37 -0.33 6.93
N GLY A 89 9.31 -1.52 7.53
CA GLY A 89 10.51 -2.22 8.00
C GLY A 89 11.05 -1.68 9.33
N GLU A 90 10.26 -0.88 10.04
CA GLU A 90 10.53 -0.57 11.45
C GLU A 90 10.28 -1.85 12.24
N ALA A 91 11.34 -2.62 12.50
CA ALA A 91 11.28 -3.70 13.48
C ALA A 91 10.87 -3.11 14.83
N GLU A 92 10.19 -3.88 15.67
CA GLU A 92 10.16 -3.57 17.09
C GLU A 92 11.62 -3.55 17.57
N SER A 93 12.18 -2.35 17.67
CA SER A 93 13.42 -2.13 18.40
C SER A 93 13.12 -2.56 19.82
N ASP A 94 13.63 -3.75 20.17
CA ASP A 94 13.71 -4.36 21.49
C ASP A 94 13.75 -3.28 22.59
N THR A 95 12.58 -2.87 23.05
CA THR A 95 12.42 -2.01 24.21
C THR A 95 12.24 -2.96 25.37
N GLY A 96 13.34 -3.55 25.82
CA GLY A 96 13.22 -4.58 26.85
C GLY A 96 14.47 -5.36 27.22
N ARG A 97 15.69 -4.87 26.96
CA ARG A 97 16.86 -5.33 27.74
C ARG A 97 17.20 -4.31 28.80
N PHE A 98 16.45 -4.34 29.90
CA PHE A 98 16.95 -3.92 31.19
C PHE A 98 17.37 -5.19 31.93
N ASP A 99 18.69 -5.27 32.17
CA ASP A 99 19.45 -6.20 33.03
C ASP A 99 19.21 -7.72 32.92
#